data_AF-A0A6N6Q4E5-F1
#
_entry.id   AF-A0A6N6Q4E5-F1
#
_cell.length_a   1.000
_cell.length_b   1.000
_cell.length_c   1.000
_cell.angle_alpha   90.00
_cell.angle_beta   90.00
_cell.angle_gamma   90.00
#
_symmetry.space_group_name_H-M   'P 1'
#
loop_
_entity.id
_entity.type
_entity.pdbx_description
1 polymer ?
#
loop_
_entity_poly.entity_id
_entity_poly.type
_entity_poly.pdbx_seq_one_letter_code
_entity_poly.pdbx_strand_id
1 'polypeptide(L)'
;MRQDVSLAAGGPYRLTFDLANFLSFNGTSAKTTVNVVDLGDSSSVVGGGQDFTRPAGAGYASQELDFTVPHAGNYRVLVSNADGFGSNVDNFVLVAVPEPSAYAILAGAGVLGFAALRRLRRA
;
A
#
# COMPACT_ATOMS: atom_id res chain seq x y z
N MET A 1 -7.55 -14.02 -0.33
CA MET A 1 -8.41 -12.89 -0.77
C MET A 1 -7.91 -12.37 -2.11
N ARG A 2 -8.81 -11.81 -2.91
CA ARG A 2 -8.52 -11.08 -4.15
C ARG A 2 -9.34 -9.79 -4.18
N GLN A 3 -8.73 -8.68 -4.55
CA GLN A 3 -9.43 -7.42 -4.79
C GLN A 3 -8.84 -6.68 -5.99
N ASP A 4 -9.69 -6.26 -6.91
CA ASP A 4 -9.31 -5.49 -8.09
C ASP A 4 -9.47 -3.99 -7.75
N VAL A 5 -8.49 -3.16 -8.12
CA VAL A 5 -8.40 -1.72 -7.80
C VAL A 5 -7.92 -0.95 -9.02
N SER A 6 -8.36 0.30 -9.17
CA SER A 6 -7.87 1.19 -10.23
C SER A 6 -6.85 2.16 -9.63
N LEU A 7 -5.64 2.22 -10.20
CA LEU A 7 -4.53 3.05 -9.72
C LEU A 7 -4.10 4.07 -10.79
N ALA A 8 -3.66 5.24 -10.34
CA ALA A 8 -3.08 6.26 -11.20
C ALA A 8 -1.59 5.99 -11.47
N ALA A 9 -1.10 6.43 -12.63
CA ALA A 9 0.26 6.21 -13.09
C ALA A 9 1.33 6.90 -12.24
N GLY A 10 2.53 6.32 -12.22
CA GLY A 10 3.79 7.02 -12.02
C GLY A 10 4.08 7.47 -10.59
N GLY A 11 3.37 6.93 -9.60
CA GLY A 11 3.57 7.26 -8.19
C GLY A 11 3.85 6.02 -7.33
N PRO A 12 4.59 6.17 -6.22
CA PRO A 12 4.69 5.13 -5.22
C PRO A 12 3.36 4.99 -4.46
N TYR A 13 3.04 3.76 -4.10
CA TYR A 13 1.88 3.38 -3.31
C TYR A 13 2.35 2.58 -2.11
N ARG A 14 1.53 2.66 -1.06
CA ARG A 14 1.70 1.91 0.17
C ARG A 14 0.44 1.14 0.48
N LEU A 15 0.60 -0.17 0.60
CA LEU A 15 -0.42 -1.05 1.15
C LEU A 15 -0.05 -1.38 2.60
N THR A 16 -0.95 -1.10 3.54
CA THR A 16 -0.83 -1.56 4.92
C THR A 16 -1.95 -2.54 5.24
N PHE A 17 -1.67 -3.48 6.14
CA PHE A 17 -2.65 -4.42 6.66
C PHE A 17 -2.18 -4.97 8.01
N ASP A 18 -3.11 -5.46 8.83
CA ASP A 18 -2.80 -6.09 10.10
C ASP A 18 -2.74 -7.60 9.94
N LEU A 19 -1.69 -8.23 10.48
CA LEU A 19 -1.49 -9.68 10.46
C LEU A 19 -1.40 -10.25 11.88
N ALA A 20 -2.17 -11.29 12.15
CA ALA A 20 -2.15 -12.05 13.40
C ALA A 20 -1.99 -13.55 13.16
N ASN A 21 -1.44 -14.22 14.17
CA ASN A 21 -1.39 -15.67 14.26
C ASN A 21 -1.78 -16.11 15.67
N PHE A 22 -3.08 -16.24 15.91
CA PHE A 22 -3.60 -16.64 17.22
C PHE A 22 -3.40 -18.13 17.52
N LEU A 23 -3.23 -18.95 16.49
CA LEU A 23 -3.07 -20.38 16.66
C LEU A 23 -1.60 -20.71 16.92
N SER A 24 -1.30 -21.23 18.10
CA SER A 24 0.02 -21.79 18.41
C SER A 24 0.18 -23.24 17.92
N PHE A 25 -0.51 -23.63 16.86
CA PHE A 25 -0.48 -25.02 16.37
C PHE A 25 0.96 -25.38 15.98
N ASN A 26 1.54 -26.32 16.73
CA ASN A 26 2.94 -26.74 16.62
C ASN A 26 3.98 -25.59 16.64
N GLY A 27 3.65 -24.44 17.22
CA GLY A 27 4.53 -23.27 17.25
C GLY A 27 4.87 -22.68 15.87
N THR A 28 4.10 -23.02 14.83
CA THR A 28 4.37 -22.57 13.46
C THR A 28 3.94 -21.11 13.28
N SER A 29 4.84 -20.29 12.75
CA SER A 29 4.52 -18.90 12.35
C SER A 29 3.59 -18.90 11.15
N ALA A 30 2.62 -18.00 11.12
CA ALA A 30 1.76 -17.78 9.96
C ALA A 30 2.54 -17.02 8.89
N LYS A 31 2.34 -17.42 7.62
CA LYS A 31 2.93 -16.75 6.46
C LYS A 31 1.85 -16.31 5.48
N THR A 32 1.81 -15.02 5.23
CA THR A 32 0.93 -14.42 4.22
C THR A 32 1.77 -13.84 3.09
N THR A 33 1.56 -14.32 1.88
CA THR A 33 2.09 -13.66 0.68
C THR A 33 1.09 -12.61 0.23
N VAL A 34 1.57 -11.39 -0.02
CA VAL A 34 0.78 -10.33 -0.65
C VAL A 34 1.42 -9.96 -1.98
N ASN A 35 0.64 -9.97 -3.05
CA ASN A 35 1.06 -9.56 -4.38
C ASN A 35 0.13 -8.51 -4.93
N VAL A 36 0.69 -7.53 -5.62
CA VAL A 36 -0.03 -6.55 -6.45
C VAL A 36 0.32 -6.86 -7.90
N VAL A 37 -0.70 -7.21 -8.68
CA VAL A 37 -0.56 -7.69 -10.04
C VAL A 37 -1.15 -6.67 -11.01
N ASP A 38 -0.41 -6.34 -12.05
CA ASP A 38 -0.87 -5.50 -13.15
C ASP A 38 -1.79 -6.28 -14.09
N LEU A 39 -3.06 -5.87 -14.23
CA LEU A 39 -3.99 -6.56 -15.12
C LEU A 39 -3.94 -6.05 -16.56
N GLY A 40 -3.24 -4.94 -16.81
CA GLY A 40 -3.03 -4.36 -18.13
C GLY A 40 -1.81 -4.92 -18.86
N ASP A 41 -0.75 -5.30 -18.12
CA ASP A 41 0.46 -5.90 -18.67
C ASP A 41 0.72 -7.31 -18.13
N SER A 42 0.33 -8.32 -18.93
CA SER A 42 0.74 -9.72 -18.80
C SER A 42 0.54 -10.36 -17.40
N SER A 43 -0.27 -9.76 -16.52
CA SER A 43 -0.40 -10.19 -15.12
C SER A 43 0.94 -10.21 -14.36
N SER A 44 1.81 -9.22 -14.61
CA SER A 44 3.08 -9.09 -13.91
C SER A 44 2.90 -8.62 -12.45
N VAL A 45 3.75 -9.10 -11.54
CA VAL A 45 3.76 -8.64 -10.14
C VAL A 45 4.54 -7.33 -10.05
N VAL A 46 3.87 -6.24 -9.68
CA VAL A 46 4.45 -4.90 -9.55
C VAL A 46 4.79 -4.53 -8.11
N GLY A 47 4.24 -5.27 -7.14
CA GLY A 47 4.54 -5.14 -5.72
C GLY A 47 4.33 -6.46 -5.01
N GLY A 48 5.17 -6.79 -4.03
CA GLY A 48 5.04 -8.00 -3.24
C GLY A 48 6.09 -9.06 -3.56
N GLY A 49 5.67 -10.33 -3.63
CA GLY A 49 6.55 -11.48 -3.84
C GLY A 49 7.28 -11.96 -2.58
N GLN A 50 6.96 -11.37 -1.43
CA GLN A 50 7.53 -11.70 -0.13
C GLN A 50 6.45 -12.20 0.84
N ASP A 51 6.88 -13.06 1.76
CA ASP A 51 6.04 -13.57 2.83
C ASP A 51 6.14 -12.69 4.08
N PHE A 52 5.00 -12.18 4.52
CA PHE A 52 4.85 -11.55 5.82
C PHE A 52 4.64 -12.63 6.87
N THR A 53 5.53 -12.67 7.85
CA THR A 53 5.56 -13.73 8.86
C THR A 53 5.11 -13.21 10.22
N ARG A 54 4.25 -13.97 10.90
CA ARG A 54 3.81 -13.65 12.26
C ARG A 54 4.00 -14.85 13.20
N PRO A 55 4.73 -14.69 14.33
CA PRO A 55 4.98 -15.79 15.26
C PRO A 55 3.70 -16.42 15.81
N ALA A 56 3.76 -17.72 16.10
CA ALA A 56 2.71 -18.45 16.81
C ALA A 56 2.25 -17.73 18.10
N GLY A 57 0.95 -17.61 18.27
CA GLY A 57 0.32 -16.96 19.43
C GLY A 57 0.38 -15.43 19.42
N ALA A 58 0.96 -14.80 18.40
CA ALA A 58 1.06 -13.35 18.33
C ALA A 58 -0.24 -12.71 17.79
N GLY A 59 -0.70 -11.67 18.48
CA GLY A 59 -1.83 -10.84 18.03
C GLY A 59 -1.51 -9.99 16.80
N TYR A 60 -2.48 -9.17 16.39
CA TYR A 60 -2.38 -8.29 15.22
C TYR A 60 -1.18 -7.34 15.32
N ALA A 61 -0.49 -7.16 14.20
CA ALA A 61 0.47 -6.10 14.00
C ALA A 61 0.48 -5.65 12.53
N SER A 62 0.65 -4.34 12.35
CA SER A 62 0.69 -3.72 11.04
C SER A 62 1.89 -4.19 10.23
N GLN A 63 1.63 -4.48 8.96
CA GLN A 63 2.57 -4.82 7.90
C GLN A 63 2.45 -3.77 6.81
N GLU A 64 3.54 -3.58 6.07
CA GLU A 64 3.62 -2.57 5.01
C GLU A 64 4.25 -3.16 3.75
N LEU A 65 3.69 -2.80 2.61
CA LEU A 65 4.23 -3.09 1.29
C LEU A 65 4.23 -1.80 0.46
N ASP A 66 5.42 -1.28 0.21
CA ASP A 66 5.65 -0.20 -0.74
C ASP A 66 5.89 -0.76 -2.14
N PHE A 67 5.30 -0.14 -3.15
CA PHE A 67 5.47 -0.51 -4.56
C PHE A 67 5.22 0.69 -5.48
N THR A 68 5.66 0.59 -6.72
CA THR A 68 5.48 1.66 -7.72
C THR A 68 4.56 1.20 -8.83
N VAL A 69 3.60 2.05 -9.21
CA VAL A 69 2.67 1.78 -10.30
C VAL A 69 3.25 2.36 -11.61
N PRO A 70 3.62 1.52 -12.60
CA PRO A 70 4.30 1.98 -13.80
C PRO A 70 3.39 2.78 -14.74
N HIS A 71 2.10 2.48 -14.76
CA HIS A 71 1.11 3.15 -15.59
C HIS A 71 -0.26 3.15 -14.93
N ALA A 72 -1.15 4.05 -15.36
CA ALA A 72 -2.52 4.06 -14.85
C ALA A 72 -3.24 2.83 -15.36
N GLY A 73 -4.07 2.21 -14.52
CA GLY A 73 -4.79 1.01 -14.93
C GLY A 73 -5.40 0.23 -13.77
N ASN A 74 -5.89 -0.96 -14.11
CA ASN A 74 -6.46 -1.89 -13.15
C ASN A 74 -5.37 -2.83 -12.62
N TYR A 75 -5.31 -2.93 -11.31
CA TYR A 75 -4.41 -3.79 -10.56
C TYR A 75 -5.21 -4.74 -9.69
N ARG A 76 -4.56 -5.80 -9.22
CA ARG A 76 -5.15 -6.78 -8.33
C ARG A 76 -4.28 -7.01 -7.12
N VAL A 77 -4.84 -6.78 -5.94
CA VAL A 77 -4.25 -7.22 -4.67
C VAL A 77 -4.65 -8.68 -4.44
N LEU A 78 -3.65 -9.54 -4.32
CA LEU A 78 -3.78 -10.96 -4.01
C LEU A 78 -3.18 -11.21 -2.63
N VAL A 79 -3.93 -11.87 -1.77
CA VAL A 79 -3.48 -12.28 -0.44
C VAL A 79 -3.69 -13.78 -0.32
N SER A 80 -2.61 -14.51 -0.07
CA SER A 80 -2.62 -15.97 0.06
C SER A 80 -1.84 -16.42 1.28
N ASN A 81 -2.31 -17.50 1.91
CA ASN A 81 -1.51 -18.21 2.90
C ASN A 81 -0.40 -18.98 2.18
N ALA A 82 0.85 -18.82 2.61
CA ALA A 82 2.00 -19.47 1.99
C ALA A 82 2.26 -20.87 2.59
N ASP A 83 1.74 -21.14 3.78
CA ASP A 83 2.06 -22.29 4.62
C ASP A 83 0.87 -23.22 4.91
N GLY A 84 -0.29 -22.94 4.32
CA GLY A 84 -1.50 -23.77 4.46
C GLY A 84 -2.20 -23.64 5.82
N PHE A 85 -1.67 -22.84 6.75
CA PHE A 85 -2.36 -22.45 7.97
C PHE A 85 -3.14 -21.15 7.74
N GLY A 86 -4.25 -20.98 8.46
CA GLY A 86 -5.08 -19.78 8.34
C GLY A 86 -4.38 -18.57 8.97
N SER A 87 -3.79 -17.69 8.16
CA SER A 87 -3.38 -16.37 8.62
C SER A 87 -4.60 -15.48 8.84
N ASN A 88 -4.61 -14.71 9.93
CA ASN A 88 -5.67 -13.74 10.20
C ASN A 88 -5.19 -12.39 9.70
N VAL A 89 -5.84 -11.87 8.67
CA VAL A 89 -5.52 -10.58 8.07
C VAL A 89 -6.70 -9.64 8.16
N ASP A 90 -6.45 -8.37 8.44
CA ASP A 90 -7.48 -7.33 8.57
C ASP A 90 -6.95 -5.94 8.19
N ASN A 91 -7.83 -4.94 8.10
CA ASN A 91 -7.50 -3.52 8.01
C ASN A 91 -6.60 -3.16 6.81
N PHE A 92 -6.96 -3.66 5.63
CA PHE A 92 -6.26 -3.32 4.39
C PHE A 92 -6.51 -1.87 4.00
N VAL A 93 -5.42 -1.11 3.84
CA VAL A 93 -5.45 0.29 3.41
C VAL A 93 -4.42 0.48 2.30
N LEU A 94 -4.86 1.00 1.16
CA LEU A 94 -4.00 1.30 0.02
C LEU A 94 -4.03 2.81 -0.24
N VAL A 95 -2.87 3.45 -0.20
CA VAL A 95 -2.73 4.89 -0.40
C VAL A 95 -1.62 5.22 -1.39
N ALA A 96 -1.81 6.28 -2.17
CA ALA A 96 -0.72 6.89 -2.92
C ALA A 96 0.20 7.65 -1.96
N VAL A 97 1.52 7.54 -2.16
CA VAL A 97 2.53 8.27 -1.41
C VAL A 97 3.03 9.42 -2.29
N PRO A 98 2.69 10.69 -2.00
CA PRO A 98 3.15 11.80 -2.81
C PRO A 98 4.66 11.95 -2.74
N GLU A 99 5.30 12.20 -3.88
CA GLU A 99 6.73 12.53 -3.90
C GLU A 99 7.01 13.85 -3.16
N PRO A 100 8.21 14.02 -2.57
CA PRO A 100 8.60 15.26 -1.89
C PRO A 100 8.39 16.54 -2.74
N SER A 101 8.59 16.44 -4.06
CA SER A 101 8.41 17.53 -5.01
C SER A 101 6.96 18.04 -5.09
N ALA A 102 5.97 17.16 -4.90
CA ALA A 102 4.55 17.53 -4.91
C ALA A 102 4.21 18.49 -3.75
N TYR A 103 4.80 18.25 -2.57
CA TYR A 103 4.65 19.15 -1.43
C TYR A 103 5.28 20.52 -1.68
N ALA A 104 6.42 20.56 -2.39
CA ALA A 104 7.08 21.81 -2.75
C ALA A 104 6.21 22.67 -3.68
N ILE A 105 5.52 22.05 -4.65
CA ILE A 105 4.59 22.75 -5.55
C ILE A 105 3.41 23.33 -4.76
N LEU A 106 2.81 22.55 -3.87
CA LEU A 106 1.68 23.00 -3.04
C LEU A 106 2.09 24.17 -2.13
N ALA A 107 3.25 24.07 -1.48
CA ALA A 107 3.79 25.15 -0.66
C ALA A 107 4.06 26.41 -1.51
N GLY A 108 4.67 26.25 -2.69
CA GLY A 108 4.92 27.35 -3.63
C GLY A 108 3.63 28.04 -4.07
N ALA A 109 2.60 27.26 -4.44
CA ALA A 109 1.28 27.79 -4.81
C ALA A 109 0.63 28.55 -3.66
N GLY A 110 0.73 28.05 -2.42
CA GLY A 110 0.25 28.74 -1.23
C GLY A 110 0.93 30.09 -0.99
N VAL A 111 2.26 30.14 -1.13
CA VAL A 111 3.04 31.39 -0.99
C VAL A 111 2.65 32.41 -2.07
N LEU A 112 2.53 31.97 -3.33
CA LEU A 112 2.12 32.83 -4.44
C LEU A 112 0.70 33.38 -4.26
N GLY A 113 -0.25 32.52 -3.86
CA GLY A 113 -1.62 32.93 -3.56
C GLY A 113 -1.69 33.96 -2.43
N PHE A 114 -0.93 33.74 -1.34
CA PHE A 114 -0.86 34.68 -0.23
C PHE A 114 -0.26 36.03 -0.65
N ALA A 115 0.81 36.02 -1.45
CA ALA A 115 1.43 37.24 -1.96
C ALA A 115 0.47 38.04 -2.87
N ALA A 116 -0.28 37.34 -3.73
CA ALA A 116 -1.29 37.95 -4.59
C ALA A 116 -2.42 38.59 -3.78
N LEU A 117 -2.97 37.88 -2.78
CA LEU A 117 -3.99 38.41 -1.88
C LEU A 117 -3.50 39.64 -1.09
N ARG A 118 -2.24 39.61 -0.63
CA ARG A 118 -1.63 40.76 0.06
C ARG A 118 -1.49 41.98 -0.85
N ARG A 119 -1.18 41.77 -2.14
CA ARG A 119 -1.10 42.85 -3.13
C ARG A 119 -2.48 43.48 -3.39
N LEU A 120 -3.51 42.65 -3.54
CA LEU A 120 -4.88 43.12 -3.77
C LEU A 120 -5.46 43.88 -2.57
N ARG A 121 -5.06 43.55 -1.33
CA ARG A 121 -5.50 44.27 -0.12
C ARG A 121 -4.77 45.60 0.12
N ARG A 122 -3.73 45.90 -0.66
CA ARG A 122 -2.93 47.14 -0.55
C ARG A 122 -3.20 48.14 -1.67
N ALA A 123 -3.98 47.75 -2.67
CA ALA A 123 -4.51 48.60 -3.74
C ALA A 123 -5.93 49.04 -3.38
#